data_AF-A0A848NRD8-F1
#
_entry.id   AF-A0A848NRD8-F1
#
_cell.length_a   1.000
_cell.length_b   1.000
_cell.length_c   1.000
_cell.angle_alpha   90.00
_cell.angle_beta   90.00
_cell.angle_gamma   90.00
#
_symmetry.space_group_name_H-M   'P 1'
#
loop_
_entity.id
_entity.type
_entity.pdbx_description
1 polymer ?
#
loop_
_entity_poly.entity_id
_entity_poly.type
_entity_poly.pdbx_seq_one_letter_code
_entity_poly.pdbx_strand_id
1 'polypeptide(L)'
;MRHPFEPPIILDIMPADFIFMLTRNDRTVADADAHLDTALACGVRHIGFKDIGQPPAVLRRLNATIRAAGARSYLEVVSQDRDSELASVRAASGPGGDRAQGGLVHPAC
;
A
#
# COMPACT_ATOMS: atom_id res chain seq x y z
N MET A 1 39.55 1.22 39.44
CA MET A 1 39.17 2.32 38.53
C MET A 1 38.39 1.68 37.38
N ARG A 2 37.06 1.80 37.36
CA ARG A 2 36.22 1.27 36.28
C ARG A 2 35.84 2.46 35.41
N HIS A 3 36.25 2.46 34.15
CA HIS A 3 35.77 3.44 33.17
C HIS A 3 34.27 3.21 32.95
N PRO A 4 33.45 4.27 32.85
CA PRO A 4 32.05 4.12 32.46
C PRO A 4 32.00 3.56 31.03
N PHE A 5 31.27 2.46 30.87
CA PHE A 5 30.91 1.93 29.56
C PHE A 5 29.80 2.82 29.01
N GLU A 6 30.15 3.76 28.14
CA GLU A 6 29.18 4.48 27.33
C GLU A 6 28.58 3.48 26.33
N PRO A 7 27.26 3.19 26.36
CA PRO A 7 26.66 2.31 25.37
C PRO A 7 26.86 2.96 23.98
N PRO A 8 27.15 2.17 22.93
CA PRO A 8 27.27 2.73 21.60
C PRO A 8 25.93 3.39 21.26
N ILE A 9 26.01 4.63 20.78
CA ILE A 9 24.91 5.33 20.12
C ILE A 9 24.45 4.39 19.01
N ILE A 10 23.34 3.69 19.21
CA ILE A 10 22.69 2.94 18.15
C ILE A 10 22.25 4.04 17.19
N LEU A 11 23.10 4.25 16.18
CA LEU A 11 22.80 5.06 15.02
C LEU A 11 21.41 4.62 14.58
N ASP A 12 20.48 5.56 14.62
CA ASP A 12 19.09 5.42 14.20
C ASP A 12 19.12 4.90 12.76
N ILE A 13 19.17 3.58 12.59
CA ILE A 13 19.06 2.91 11.30
C ILE A 13 17.67 3.31 10.86
N MET A 14 17.57 4.28 9.95
CA MET A 14 16.31 4.70 9.33
C MET A 14 15.55 3.41 8.98
N PRO A 15 14.46 3.07 9.70
CA PRO A 15 13.82 1.78 9.55
C PRO A 15 13.35 1.67 8.11
N ALA A 16 13.61 0.53 7.48
CA ALA A 16 13.10 0.28 6.13
C ALA A 16 11.58 0.47 6.11
N ASP A 17 11.08 1.29 5.19
CA ASP A 17 9.64 1.46 4.98
C ASP A 17 9.03 0.12 4.52
N PHE A 18 8.26 -0.53 5.39
CA PHE A 18 7.57 -1.80 5.10
C PHE A 18 6.16 -1.53 4.59
N ILE A 19 5.83 -2.00 3.38
CA ILE A 19 4.46 -1.97 2.85
C ILE A 19 3.87 -3.38 2.89
N PHE A 20 2.77 -3.55 3.61
CA PHE A 20 2.03 -4.81 3.60
C PHE A 20 1.09 -4.85 2.39
N MET A 21 1.42 -5.68 1.41
CA MET A 21 0.62 -5.85 0.19
C MET A 21 -0.49 -6.88 0.40
N LEU A 22 -1.75 -6.48 0.22
CA LEU A 22 -2.95 -7.33 0.27
C LEU A 22 -3.10 -8.15 -1.01
N THR A 23 -2.04 -8.87 -1.41
CA THR A 23 -1.96 -9.53 -2.73
C THR A 23 -1.60 -11.01 -2.62
N ARG A 24 -2.12 -11.82 -3.55
CA ARG A 24 -1.77 -13.22 -3.77
C ARG A 24 -1.84 -13.50 -5.26
N ASN A 25 -0.84 -14.21 -5.80
CA ASN A 25 -0.74 -14.51 -7.23
C ASN A 25 -0.90 -13.25 -8.10
N ASP A 26 -0.21 -12.17 -7.70
CA ASP A 26 -0.19 -10.88 -8.39
C ASP A 26 -1.55 -10.14 -8.48
N ARG A 27 -2.49 -10.45 -7.59
CA ARG A 27 -3.82 -9.83 -7.56
C ARG A 27 -4.24 -9.50 -6.14
N THR A 28 -5.07 -8.48 -5.96
CA THR A 28 -5.70 -8.20 -4.67
C THR A 28 -6.52 -9.41 -4.22
N VAL A 29 -6.30 -9.86 -3.00
CA VAL A 29 -6.95 -11.07 -2.44
C VAL A 29 -8.45 -10.88 -2.22
N ALA A 30 -9.21 -11.98 -2.24
CA ALA A 30 -10.68 -11.92 -2.13
C ALA A 30 -11.18 -11.55 -0.73
N ASP A 31 -10.42 -11.91 0.28
CA ASP A 31 -10.61 -11.66 1.70
C ASP A 31 -9.77 -10.45 2.19
N ALA A 32 -9.53 -9.46 1.31
CA ALA A 32 -8.68 -8.32 1.60
C ALA A 32 -9.11 -7.52 2.85
N ASP A 33 -10.42 -7.42 3.12
CA ASP A 33 -10.92 -6.74 4.31
C ASP A 33 -10.48 -7.44 5.61
N ALA A 34 -10.53 -8.78 5.67
CA ALA A 34 -10.11 -9.55 6.85
C ALA A 34 -8.59 -9.46 7.10
N HIS A 35 -7.81 -9.47 6.02
CA HIS A 35 -6.37 -9.26 6.08
C HIS A 35 -6.00 -7.82 6.47
N LEU A 36 -6.76 -6.84 5.99
CA LEU A 36 -6.62 -5.44 6.39
C LEU A 36 -6.84 -5.27 7.89
N ASP A 37 -7.94 -5.81 8.43
CA ASP A 37 -8.25 -5.74 9.86
C ASP A 37 -7.12 -6.32 10.71
N THR A 38 -6.61 -7.48 10.29
CA THR A 38 -5.47 -8.14 10.97
C THR A 38 -4.21 -7.28 10.91
N ALA A 39 -3.86 -6.75 9.73
CA ALA A 39 -2.67 -5.92 9.55
C ALA A 39 -2.74 -4.64 10.41
N LEU A 40 -3.89 -3.98 10.44
CA LEU A 40 -4.13 -2.79 11.25
C LEU A 40 -3.99 -3.08 12.74
N ALA A 41 -4.55 -4.20 13.21
CA ALA A 41 -4.43 -4.67 14.60
C ALA A 41 -2.99 -4.99 14.99
N CYS A 42 -2.17 -5.49 14.06
CA CYS A 42 -0.73 -5.70 14.24
C CYS A 42 0.11 -4.41 14.18
N GLY A 43 -0.51 -3.24 14.00
CA GLY A 43 0.19 -1.96 13.96
C GLY A 43 0.75 -1.58 12.58
N VAL A 44 0.43 -2.31 11.52
CA VAL A 44 0.84 -1.94 10.16
C VAL A 44 0.16 -0.64 9.75
N ARG A 45 0.93 0.32 9.22
CA ARG A 45 0.42 1.63 8.78
C ARG A 45 0.74 1.98 7.34
N HIS A 46 1.41 1.11 6.61
CA HIS A 46 1.69 1.26 5.19
C HIS A 46 1.11 0.02 4.50
N ILE A 47 0.00 0.20 3.79
CA ILE A 47 -0.80 -0.90 3.27
C ILE A 47 -1.04 -0.68 1.79
N GLY A 48 -0.72 -1.68 0.97
CA GLY A 48 -0.90 -1.62 -0.46
C GLY A 48 -1.80 -2.71 -1.02
N PHE A 49 -2.38 -2.46 -2.19
CA PHE A 49 -3.20 -3.40 -2.93
C PHE A 49 -3.13 -3.06 -4.42
N LYS A 50 -3.51 -4.00 -5.28
CA LYS A 50 -3.54 -3.82 -6.74
C LYS A 50 -4.91 -3.38 -7.23
N ASP A 51 -4.95 -2.73 -8.38
CA ASP A 51 -6.18 -2.36 -9.09
C ASP A 51 -6.93 -3.54 -9.73
N ILE A 52 -6.34 -4.74 -9.71
CA ILE A 52 -6.95 -5.99 -10.19
C ILE A 52 -7.17 -7.01 -9.07
N GLY A 53 -8.06 -7.98 -9.33
CA GLY A 53 -8.34 -9.10 -8.43
C GLY A 53 -9.62 -8.95 -7.63
N GLN A 54 -10.13 -7.72 -7.48
CA GLN A 54 -11.40 -7.41 -6.83
C GLN A 54 -12.23 -6.40 -7.62
N PRO A 55 -13.55 -6.36 -7.43
CA PRO A 55 -14.41 -5.35 -8.07
C PRO A 55 -14.02 -3.92 -7.67
N PRO A 56 -14.17 -2.91 -8.56
CA PRO A 56 -13.79 -1.52 -8.25
C PRO A 56 -14.45 -0.94 -7.00
N ALA A 57 -15.67 -1.35 -6.68
CA ALA A 57 -16.36 -0.92 -5.47
C ALA A 57 -15.69 -1.45 -4.19
N VAL A 58 -15.14 -2.67 -4.24
CA VAL A 58 -14.36 -3.27 -3.13
C VAL A 58 -13.05 -2.54 -2.96
N LEU A 59 -12.32 -2.28 -4.06
CA LEU A 59 -11.04 -1.57 -4.02
C LEU A 59 -11.18 -0.13 -3.47
N ARG A 60 -12.24 0.59 -3.86
CA ARG A 60 -12.54 1.91 -3.29
C ARG A 60 -12.86 1.85 -1.80
N ARG A 61 -13.64 0.86 -1.36
CA ARG A 61 -13.92 0.66 0.06
C ARG A 61 -12.63 0.37 0.83
N LEU A 62 -11.79 -0.51 0.31
CA LEU A 62 -10.51 -0.87 0.93
C LEU A 62 -9.62 0.36 1.12
N ASN A 63 -9.47 1.19 0.08
CA ASN A 63 -8.77 2.47 0.16
C ASN A 63 -9.33 3.36 1.28
N ALA A 64 -10.65 3.54 1.31
CA ALA A 64 -11.31 4.38 2.31
C ALA A 64 -11.09 3.84 3.74
N THR A 65 -11.18 2.53 3.94
CA THR A 65 -10.96 1.89 5.25
C THR A 65 -9.53 2.08 5.74
N ILE A 66 -8.52 1.88 4.87
CA ILE A 66 -7.10 2.11 5.20
C ILE A 66 -6.91 3.56 5.70
N ARG A 67 -7.50 4.52 4.98
CA ARG A 67 -7.37 5.96 5.30
C ARG A 67 -8.11 6.33 6.58
N ALA A 68 -9.32 5.79 6.79
CA ALA A 68 -10.10 6.00 8.00
C ALA A 68 -9.37 5.46 9.25
N ALA A 69 -8.55 4.42 9.08
CA ALA A 69 -7.69 3.87 10.14
C ALA A 69 -6.39 4.67 10.38
N GLY A 70 -6.17 5.77 9.66
CA GLY A 70 -4.96 6.59 9.76
C GLY A 70 -3.71 5.95 9.14
N ALA A 71 -3.87 4.90 8.34
CA ALA A 71 -2.80 4.26 7.60
C ALA A 71 -2.60 4.91 6.21
N ARG A 72 -1.40 4.77 5.67
CA ARG A 72 -1.03 5.15 4.31
C ARG A 72 -1.46 4.06 3.33
N SER A 73 -2.23 4.47 2.33
CA SER A 73 -2.73 3.62 1.26
C SER A 73 -1.83 3.71 0.03
N TYR A 74 -1.51 2.56 -0.56
CA TYR A 74 -0.70 2.44 -1.77
C TYR A 74 -1.49 1.64 -2.81
N LEU A 75 -1.80 2.26 -3.95
CA LEU A 75 -2.42 1.57 -5.07
C LEU A 75 -1.35 1.18 -6.08
N GLU A 76 -1.21 -0.11 -6.34
CA GLU A 76 -0.42 -0.61 -7.45
C GLU A 76 -1.30 -0.75 -8.69
N VAL A 77 -0.99 0.00 -9.74
CA VAL A 77 -1.75 -0.03 -11.00
C VAL A 77 -1.05 -0.99 -11.96
N VAL A 78 -1.70 -2.12 -12.23
CA VAL A 78 -1.21 -3.17 -13.13
C VAL A 78 -2.18 -3.49 -14.28
N SER A 79 -3.33 -2.81 -14.33
CA SER A 79 -4.17 -2.84 -15.52
C SER A 79 -3.39 -2.39 -16.76
N GLN A 80 -3.59 -3.10 -17.87
CA GLN A 80 -2.90 -2.84 -19.14
C GLN A 80 -3.76 -2.00 -20.09
N ASP A 81 -5.03 -1.80 -19.78
CA ASP A 81 -5.90 -0.92 -20.55
C ASP A 81 -5.92 0.48 -19.97
N ARG A 82 -5.87 1.46 -20.88
CA ARG A 82 -5.73 2.88 -20.54
C ARG A 82 -6.91 3.43 -19.74
N ASP A 83 -8.13 2.95 -20.00
CA ASP A 83 -9.32 3.47 -19.34
C ASP A 83 -9.40 2.98 -17.88
N SER A 84 -9.03 1.72 -17.62
CA SER A 84 -8.90 1.16 -16.27
C SER A 84 -7.72 1.77 -15.53
N GLU A 85 -6.60 2.07 -16.20
CA GLU A 85 -5.47 2.77 -15.58
C GLU A 85 -5.91 4.16 -15.10
N LEU A 86 -6.54 4.95 -15.99
CA LEU A 86 -7.06 6.27 -15.66
C LEU A 86 -8.11 6.22 -14.55
N ALA A 87 -9.01 5.24 -14.58
CA ALA A 87 -9.99 5.03 -13.53
C ALA A 87 -9.32 4.71 -12.18
N SER A 88 -8.26 3.90 -12.20
CA SER A 88 -7.50 3.50 -11.01
C SER A 88 -6.75 4.67 -10.39
N VAL A 89 -6.04 5.46 -11.21
CA VAL A 89 -5.34 6.68 -10.75
C VAL A 89 -6.33 7.69 -10.18
N ARG A 90 -7.48 7.90 -10.83
CA ARG A 90 -8.53 8.79 -10.31
C ARG A 90 -9.10 8.29 -8.99
N ALA A 91 -9.31 6.98 -8.85
CA ALA A 91 -9.81 6.40 -7.62
C ALA A 91 -8.84 6.54 -6.44
N ALA A 92 -7.52 6.52 -6.71
CA ALA A 92 -6.49 6.82 -5.71
C ALA A 92 -6.36 8.33 -5.41
N SER A 93 -6.72 9.20 -6.35
CA SER A 93 -6.52 10.65 -6.21
C SER A 93 -7.57 11.30 -5.29
N GLY A 94 -7.42 11.15 -3.98
CA GLY A 94 -8.23 11.81 -2.95
C GLY A 94 -7.46 12.81 -2.07
N PRO A 95 -8.13 13.77 -1.42
CA PRO A 95 -7.48 14.76 -0.55
C PRO A 95 -6.88 14.07 0.68
N GLY A 96 -5.54 13.97 0.75
CA GLY A 96 -4.80 13.28 1.82
C GLY A 96 -3.60 12.42 1.37
N GLY A 97 -3.35 12.32 0.06
CA GLY A 97 -2.09 11.81 -0.50
C GLY A 97 -2.00 10.28 -0.55
N ASP A 98 -2.67 9.67 -1.52
CA ASP A 98 -2.30 8.33 -1.97
C ASP A 98 -1.00 8.38 -2.78
N ARG A 99 -0.22 7.31 -2.69
CA ARG A 99 0.87 7.05 -3.62
C ARG A 99 0.43 5.93 -4.55
N ALA A 100 -0.07 6.31 -5.73
CA ALA A 100 -0.22 5.38 -6.84
C ALA A 100 1.18 5.01 -7.36
N GLN A 101 1.44 3.72 -7.53
CA GLN A 101 2.67 3.19 -8.11
C GLN A 101 2.28 2.29 -9.28
N GLY A 102 2.74 2.60 -10.48
CA GLY A 102 2.39 1.85 -11.69
C GLY A 102 2.84 2.62 -12.92
N GLY A 103 3.00 1.91 -14.03
CA GLY A 103 3.41 2.50 -15.29
C GLY A 103 2.97 1.63 -16.47
N LEU A 104 2.50 2.29 -17.52
CA LEU A 104 2.16 1.66 -18.79
C LEU A 104 3.45 1.28 -19.55
N VAL A 105 3.64 0.00 -19.87
CA VAL A 105 4.49 -0.38 -21.01
C VAL A 105 3.69 -0.21 -22.29
N HIS A 106 3.82 0.95 -22.93
CA HIS A 106 3.35 1.11 -24.31
C HIS A 106 4.26 0.24 -25.19
N PRO A 107 3.77 -0.77 -25.94
CA PRO A 107 4.57 -1.32 -27.02
C PRO A 107 4.89 -0.15 -27.95
N ALA A 108 6.19 0.09 -28.17
CA ALA A 108 6.64 1.15 -29.06
C ALA A 108 5.87 1.09 -30.39
N CYS A 109 5.43 2.25 -30.87
CA CYS A 109 5.04 2.43 -32.27
C CYS A 109 6.18 2.02 -33.20
#